data_AF-A0A9Q9ARF6-F1
#
_entry.id   AF-A0A9Q9ARF6-F1
#
_cell.length_a   1.000
_cell.length_b   1.000
_cell.length_c   1.000
_cell.angle_alpha   90.00
_cell.angle_beta   90.00
_cell.angle_gamma   90.00
#
_symmetry.space_group_name_H-M   'P 1'
#
loop_
_entity.id
_entity.type
_entity.pdbx_description
1 polymer ?
#
loop_
_entity_poly.entity_id
_entity_poly.type
_entity_poly.pdbx_seq_one_letter_code
_entity_poly.pdbx_strand_id
1 'polypeptide(L)'
;MATTNLDMEIDGASKISEETKAEQLQQVAVNGGATDEGCEKIATLNAEITPTTAHSSDMQTEQVEELLLDKALMSLKTQPISKFRRRFLKEGDVMVVLDRSDLSITCRLRSEDLRRSTGASFLLAPAVKRSDAEGVNYLCVLEVVDGEGMPRLAGRSLSTKLSGYGPLYAQNSIDAARLKSENAAVETQKMDWIRAYESFFHVLSHVEPKHQLINRKDVHAAVPHIEAISRIIAAEAANTARSALTTAFKVLFAEYSDLWAAVATEPTRWLAIGQNLRHEPVFKEAMVHLAAQYPTVDSRGILDGTNLAVVQRLATQKHYHRLSIDQELLILTIDAKRSALAYSLLHYVLDWIRDHLREHGVHHGKNIEPNALCSHDTGDCTQPAGFYRLLDKGGDSYLPEGQVFDALGRFMGSKLSSEQRDSTRNNLKILKAKISSIVEPLLKSPLQYEKRAELTYLTNIYIEAGDLPWLRGAATAGTDDIKGAESDSDEDMED
;
A
#
# COMPACT_ATOMS: atom_id res chain seq x y z
N MET A 1 15.24 56.14 -31.05
CA MET A 1 15.59 55.89 -32.47
C MET A 1 16.73 54.88 -32.51
N ALA A 2 16.57 53.86 -33.35
CA ALA A 2 17.52 52.79 -33.72
C ALA A 2 17.84 51.69 -32.68
N THR A 3 17.09 50.60 -32.83
CA THR A 3 17.26 49.23 -32.35
C THR A 3 18.08 48.39 -33.34
N THR A 4 18.94 47.50 -32.84
CA THR A 4 19.50 46.31 -33.54
C THR A 4 19.78 45.25 -32.46
N ASN A 5 18.92 44.25 -32.23
CA ASN A 5 18.73 42.98 -32.96
C ASN A 5 20.05 42.25 -33.31
N LEU A 6 20.27 41.13 -32.62
CA LEU A 6 21.21 40.08 -32.98
C LEU A 6 20.48 38.76 -32.79
N ASP A 7 20.07 38.21 -33.93
CA ASP A 7 19.51 36.87 -34.12
C ASP A 7 20.58 35.81 -33.86
N MET A 8 20.17 34.69 -33.27
CA MET A 8 20.97 33.47 -33.26
C MET A 8 20.06 32.31 -33.66
N GLU A 9 20.39 31.74 -34.81
CA GLU A 9 19.71 30.68 -35.53
C GLU A 9 19.63 29.38 -34.70
N ILE A 10 18.45 28.74 -34.71
CA ILE A 10 18.28 27.33 -34.37
C ILE A 10 17.73 26.66 -35.62
N ASP A 11 18.52 25.76 -36.20
CA ASP A 11 18.12 24.90 -37.30
C ASP A 11 18.37 23.44 -36.89
N GLY A 12 17.39 22.57 -37.14
CA GLY A 12 17.48 21.17 -36.72
C GLY A 12 16.14 20.44 -36.68
N ALA A 13 15.43 20.40 -37.81
CA ALA A 13 14.23 19.60 -38.01
C ALA A 13 14.53 18.10 -38.11
N SER A 14 13.71 17.25 -37.49
CA SER A 14 13.39 15.93 -38.02
C SER A 14 11.95 15.54 -37.64
N LYS A 15 11.08 15.54 -38.65
CA LYS A 15 9.70 15.05 -38.64
C LYS A 15 9.65 13.78 -39.48
N ILE A 16 9.18 12.67 -38.89
CA ILE A 16 8.67 11.48 -39.59
C ILE A 16 7.42 11.06 -38.79
N SER A 17 6.26 11.66 -39.08
CA SER A 17 5.11 11.09 -39.79
C SER A 17 4.54 9.80 -39.16
N GLU A 18 3.66 9.98 -38.17
CA GLU A 18 2.56 9.06 -37.86
C GLU A 18 1.28 9.61 -38.49
N GLU A 19 0.74 8.95 -39.52
CA GLU A 19 -0.71 8.96 -39.81
C GLU A 19 -1.01 7.97 -40.93
N THR A 20 -2.22 7.43 -40.95
CA THR A 20 -2.83 6.48 -41.92
C THR A 20 -2.63 4.97 -41.69
N LYS A 21 -3.38 4.42 -40.72
CA LYS A 21 -3.99 3.08 -40.83
C LYS A 21 -5.36 3.05 -40.13
N ALA A 22 -6.36 3.58 -40.82
CA ALA A 22 -7.76 3.25 -40.58
C ALA A 22 -8.45 3.23 -41.95
N GLU A 23 -9.44 2.34 -42.09
CA GLU A 23 -10.27 2.11 -43.27
C GLU A 23 -9.66 1.24 -44.38
N GLN A 24 -9.99 -0.05 -44.34
CA GLN A 24 -10.62 -0.78 -45.46
C GLN A 24 -10.67 -2.26 -45.10
N LEU A 25 -11.88 -2.80 -44.95
CA LEU A 25 -12.24 -4.16 -45.39
C LEU A 25 -13.73 -4.40 -45.17
N GLN A 26 -14.52 -4.14 -46.22
CA GLN A 26 -15.82 -4.75 -46.42
C GLN A 26 -15.95 -5.17 -47.90
N GLN A 27 -16.11 -6.49 -48.08
CA GLN A 27 -16.76 -7.25 -49.15
C GLN A 27 -16.55 -6.89 -50.64
N VAL A 28 -16.07 -7.86 -51.43
CA VAL A 28 -16.73 -8.33 -52.68
C VAL A 28 -16.42 -9.83 -52.89
N ALA A 29 -17.41 -10.56 -53.39
CA ALA A 29 -17.50 -11.99 -53.56
C ALA A 29 -17.10 -12.51 -54.97
N VAL A 30 -17.17 -13.85 -55.10
CA VAL A 30 -17.48 -14.66 -56.30
C VAL A 30 -16.29 -15.14 -57.16
N ASN A 31 -15.95 -16.45 -57.10
CA ASN A 31 -16.13 -17.43 -58.20
C ASN A 31 -15.41 -18.79 -57.97
N GLY A 32 -16.15 -19.88 -58.27
CA GLY A 32 -15.69 -21.19 -58.82
C GLY A 32 -14.91 -22.12 -57.87
N GLY A 33 -15.16 -23.43 -57.79
CA GLY A 33 -16.05 -24.34 -58.51
C GLY A 33 -15.51 -25.78 -58.43
N ALA A 34 -16.43 -26.76 -58.29
CA ALA A 34 -16.33 -28.19 -58.62
C ALA A 34 -15.37 -29.06 -57.75
N THR A 35 -15.60 -30.33 -57.38
CA THR A 35 -16.47 -31.47 -57.77
C THR A 35 -16.59 -32.41 -56.54
N ASP A 36 -17.75 -32.99 -56.20
CA ASP A 36 -18.20 -34.38 -56.53
C ASP A 36 -17.37 -35.45 -55.77
N GLU A 37 -17.83 -36.49 -55.08
CA GLU A 37 -18.99 -37.41 -55.07
C GLU A 37 -19.04 -38.00 -53.63
N GLY A 38 -20.05 -38.65 -53.06
CA GLY A 38 -21.30 -39.21 -53.56
C GLY A 38 -21.97 -40.05 -52.44
N CYS A 39 -23.21 -40.47 -52.74
CA CYS A 39 -23.93 -41.64 -52.24
C CYS A 39 -24.27 -41.73 -50.73
N GLU A 40 -25.47 -42.09 -50.27
CA GLU A 40 -26.67 -42.63 -50.93
C GLU A 40 -27.79 -42.77 -49.87
N LYS A 41 -29.06 -42.70 -50.33
CA LYS A 41 -30.23 -43.49 -49.86
C LYS A 41 -30.81 -43.15 -48.46
N ILE A 42 -32.12 -43.07 -48.23
CA ILE A 42 -33.34 -43.54 -48.92
C ILE A 42 -34.54 -42.71 -48.41
N ALA A 43 -35.51 -42.48 -49.30
CA ALA A 43 -36.83 -41.92 -49.02
C ALA A 43 -37.62 -42.80 -48.01
N THR A 44 -38.69 -42.37 -47.36
CA THR A 44 -40.03 -42.32 -47.96
C THR A 44 -41.01 -41.69 -46.97
N LEU A 45 -41.90 -40.88 -47.53
CA LEU A 45 -43.13 -40.33 -47.00
C LEU A 45 -44.08 -41.40 -46.40
N ASN A 46 -44.79 -41.06 -45.31
CA ASN A 46 -46.22 -40.71 -45.27
C ASN A 46 -47.00 -41.21 -44.05
N ALA A 47 -47.99 -40.38 -43.71
CA ALA A 47 -49.31 -40.69 -43.15
C ALA A 47 -49.47 -40.85 -41.63
N GLU A 48 -49.97 -39.75 -41.04
CA GLU A 48 -51.20 -39.68 -40.22
C GLU A 48 -51.75 -40.99 -39.64
N ILE A 49 -51.63 -41.11 -38.32
CA ILE A 49 -52.60 -41.82 -37.48
C ILE A 49 -52.90 -40.94 -36.26
N THR A 50 -54.19 -40.69 -36.05
CA THR A 50 -54.80 -39.95 -34.93
C THR A 50 -54.63 -40.71 -33.60
N PRO A 51 -54.65 -40.02 -32.45
CA PRO A 51 -54.21 -40.59 -31.18
C PRO A 51 -55.34 -41.31 -30.46
N THR A 52 -55.09 -42.56 -30.06
CA THR A 52 -55.91 -43.27 -29.08
C THR A 52 -55.28 -43.08 -27.70
N THR A 53 -56.04 -42.43 -26.82
CA THR A 53 -55.90 -42.35 -25.37
C THR A 53 -55.14 -43.50 -24.72
N ALA A 54 -53.99 -43.19 -24.11
CA ALA A 54 -53.29 -44.07 -23.19
C ALA A 54 -52.90 -43.29 -21.93
N HIS A 55 -53.14 -43.94 -20.79
CA HIS A 55 -53.02 -43.43 -19.43
C HIS A 55 -51.70 -42.70 -19.13
N SER A 56 -51.84 -41.48 -18.62
CA SER A 56 -50.84 -40.78 -17.82
C SER A 56 -50.49 -41.65 -16.61
N SER A 57 -49.34 -42.32 -16.70
CA SER A 57 -48.59 -42.82 -15.56
C SER A 57 -47.53 -41.77 -15.27
N ASP A 58 -47.75 -40.98 -14.22
CA ASP A 58 -46.75 -40.08 -13.64
C ASP A 58 -45.50 -40.89 -13.25
N MET A 59 -44.57 -41.06 -14.18
CA MET A 59 -43.18 -41.32 -13.84
C MET A 59 -42.62 -40.00 -13.31
N GLN A 60 -42.75 -39.80 -11.99
CA GLN A 60 -41.91 -38.85 -11.29
C GLN A 60 -40.46 -39.28 -11.55
N THR A 61 -39.80 -38.60 -12.49
CA THR A 61 -38.37 -38.69 -12.66
C THR A 61 -37.78 -38.24 -11.32
N GLU A 62 -37.33 -39.19 -10.49
CA GLU A 62 -36.51 -38.87 -9.33
C GLU A 62 -35.36 -38.01 -9.84
N GLN A 63 -35.44 -36.71 -9.59
CA GLN A 63 -34.35 -35.79 -9.86
C GLN A 63 -33.24 -36.21 -8.92
N VAL A 64 -32.30 -37.01 -9.43
CA VAL A 64 -31.08 -37.39 -8.74
C VAL A 64 -30.42 -36.08 -8.32
N GLU A 65 -30.47 -35.77 -7.03
CA GLU A 65 -29.95 -34.52 -6.51
C GLU A 65 -28.44 -34.51 -6.69
N GLU A 66 -27.98 -33.67 -7.63
CA GLU A 66 -26.57 -33.58 -7.94
C GLU A 66 -25.80 -32.91 -6.80
N LEU A 67 -24.78 -33.62 -6.30
CA LEU A 67 -23.90 -33.11 -5.28
C LEU A 67 -22.94 -32.06 -5.85
N LEU A 68 -22.66 -31.03 -5.07
CA LEU A 68 -21.77 -29.94 -5.47
C LEU A 68 -20.36 -30.46 -5.80
N LEU A 69 -19.86 -31.41 -5.00
CA LEU A 69 -18.54 -32.01 -5.19
C LEU A 69 -18.41 -32.71 -6.55
N ASP A 70 -19.44 -33.46 -6.94
CA ASP A 70 -19.42 -34.25 -8.18
C ASP A 70 -19.39 -33.33 -9.40
N LYS A 71 -20.17 -32.24 -9.39
CA LYS A 71 -20.11 -31.22 -10.44
C LYS A 71 -18.77 -30.48 -10.47
N ALA A 72 -18.22 -30.15 -9.31
CA ALA A 72 -16.93 -29.50 -9.20
C ALA A 72 -15.81 -30.38 -9.79
N LEU A 73 -15.81 -31.68 -9.46
CA LEU A 73 -14.88 -32.66 -10.02
C LEU A 73 -15.06 -32.82 -11.54
N MET A 74 -16.31 -32.88 -12.02
CA MET A 74 -16.59 -32.93 -13.46
C MET A 74 -16.09 -31.68 -14.18
N SER A 75 -16.36 -30.48 -13.64
CA SER A 75 -15.88 -29.20 -14.19
C SER A 75 -14.34 -29.17 -14.30
N LEU A 76 -13.64 -29.63 -13.26
CA LEU A 76 -12.18 -29.67 -13.23
C LEU A 76 -11.59 -30.62 -14.30
N LYS A 77 -12.32 -31.67 -14.68
CA LYS A 77 -11.91 -32.64 -15.71
C LYS A 77 -12.20 -32.15 -17.13
N THR A 78 -13.37 -31.54 -17.34
CA THR A 78 -13.84 -31.17 -18.68
C THR A 78 -13.25 -29.88 -19.18
N GLN A 79 -12.85 -28.97 -18.29
CA GLN A 79 -12.45 -27.65 -18.74
C GLN A 79 -11.04 -27.59 -19.34
N PRO A 80 -10.85 -26.76 -20.38
CA PRO A 80 -9.54 -26.40 -20.89
C PRO A 80 -8.86 -25.43 -19.89
N ILE A 81 -8.47 -25.97 -18.74
CA ILE A 81 -7.73 -25.23 -17.72
C ILE A 81 -6.39 -24.79 -18.34
N SER A 82 -6.03 -23.51 -18.20
CA SER A 82 -4.73 -23.01 -18.67
C SER A 82 -3.59 -23.83 -18.06
N LYS A 83 -2.49 -24.03 -18.80
CA LYS A 83 -1.36 -24.86 -18.33
C LYS A 83 -0.85 -24.44 -16.94
N PHE A 84 -0.92 -23.15 -16.64
CA PHE A 84 -0.55 -22.60 -15.34
C PHE A 84 -1.53 -23.00 -14.24
N ARG A 85 -2.84 -22.78 -14.42
CA ARG A 85 -3.85 -23.22 -13.45
C ARG A 85 -3.79 -24.74 -13.22
N ARG A 86 -3.51 -25.56 -14.24
CA ARG A 86 -3.44 -27.04 -14.07
C ARG A 86 -2.41 -27.50 -13.05
N ARG A 87 -1.28 -26.82 -12.90
CA ARG A 87 -0.23 -27.23 -11.96
C ARG A 87 -0.63 -27.01 -10.50
N PHE A 88 -1.53 -26.06 -10.25
CA PHE A 88 -1.92 -25.67 -8.89
C PHE A 88 -3.28 -26.22 -8.46
N LEU A 89 -4.13 -26.62 -9.40
CA LEU A 89 -5.53 -26.97 -9.13
C LEU A 89 -5.83 -28.48 -9.11
N LYS A 90 -4.86 -29.36 -9.40
CA LYS A 90 -5.13 -30.80 -9.58
C LYS A 90 -4.77 -31.68 -8.39
N GLU A 91 -3.89 -31.22 -7.52
CA GLU A 91 -3.40 -32.00 -6.39
C GLU A 91 -3.91 -31.43 -5.08
N GLY A 92 -4.24 -32.31 -4.14
CA GLY A 92 -4.70 -31.94 -2.81
C GLY A 92 -6.01 -32.60 -2.42
N ASP A 93 -6.24 -32.67 -1.12
CA ASP A 93 -7.39 -33.33 -0.49
C ASP A 93 -8.49 -32.35 -0.06
N VAL A 94 -8.31 -31.05 -0.29
CA VAL A 94 -9.32 -30.01 -0.07
C VAL A 94 -9.82 -29.51 -1.41
N MET A 95 -11.12 -29.64 -1.67
CA MET A 95 -11.80 -28.99 -2.79
C MET A 95 -12.32 -27.63 -2.33
N VAL A 96 -11.97 -26.55 -3.03
CA VAL A 96 -12.45 -25.20 -2.72
C VAL A 96 -13.26 -24.66 -3.89
N VAL A 97 -14.54 -24.39 -3.65
CA VAL A 97 -15.46 -23.78 -4.59
C VAL A 97 -15.51 -22.27 -4.34
N LEU A 98 -14.90 -21.49 -5.24
CA LEU A 98 -14.85 -20.03 -5.15
C LEU A 98 -16.12 -19.34 -5.65
N ASP A 99 -16.78 -19.91 -6.65
CA ASP A 99 -18.10 -19.47 -7.12
C ASP A 99 -18.96 -20.69 -7.42
N ARG A 100 -20.17 -20.72 -6.88
CA ARG A 100 -21.14 -21.79 -7.12
C ARG A 100 -21.77 -21.70 -8.50
N SER A 101 -21.84 -20.49 -9.03
CA SER A 101 -22.39 -20.15 -10.35
C SER A 101 -21.41 -20.54 -11.46
N ASP A 102 -20.11 -20.41 -11.17
CA ASP A 102 -19.03 -20.76 -12.07
C ASP A 102 -18.07 -21.75 -11.41
N LEU A 103 -18.34 -23.04 -11.56
CA LEU A 103 -17.44 -24.09 -11.07
C LEU A 103 -16.12 -24.16 -11.85
N SER A 104 -15.90 -23.32 -12.87
CA SER A 104 -14.63 -23.25 -13.61
C SER A 104 -13.47 -22.81 -12.74
N ILE A 105 -13.76 -22.04 -11.69
CA ILE A 105 -12.77 -21.44 -10.83
C ILE A 105 -12.48 -22.24 -9.56
N THR A 106 -13.01 -23.47 -9.49
CA THR A 106 -12.77 -24.39 -8.38
C THR A 106 -11.29 -24.83 -8.34
N CYS A 107 -10.72 -24.93 -7.14
CA CYS A 107 -9.35 -25.38 -6.91
C CYS A 107 -9.24 -26.59 -5.98
N ARG A 108 -8.15 -27.36 -6.10
CA ARG A 108 -7.72 -28.32 -5.09
C ARG A 108 -6.48 -27.80 -4.37
N LEU A 109 -6.46 -27.97 -3.05
CA LEU A 109 -5.36 -27.59 -2.17
C LEU A 109 -5.04 -28.74 -1.22
N ARG A 110 -3.80 -28.77 -0.71
CA ARG A 110 -3.42 -29.72 0.34
C ARG A 110 -3.88 -29.17 1.68
N SER A 111 -4.56 -30.00 2.47
CA SER A 111 -5.01 -29.65 3.81
C SER A 111 -3.84 -29.29 4.73
N GLU A 112 -2.67 -29.90 4.50
CA GLU A 112 -1.42 -29.57 5.20
C GLU A 112 -1.00 -28.11 4.98
N ASP A 113 -1.03 -27.62 3.73
CA ASP A 113 -0.60 -26.26 3.40
C ASP A 113 -1.54 -25.20 4.02
N LEU A 114 -2.85 -25.50 4.00
CA LEU A 114 -3.87 -24.68 4.66
C LEU A 114 -3.64 -24.66 6.18
N ARG A 115 -3.53 -25.82 6.83
CA ARG A 115 -3.33 -25.91 8.30
C ARG A 115 -2.02 -25.29 8.77
N ARG A 116 -0.96 -25.38 7.95
CA ARG A 116 0.34 -24.78 8.27
C ARG A 116 0.28 -23.25 8.20
N SER A 117 -0.50 -22.73 7.27
CA SER A 117 -0.43 -21.30 6.90
C SER A 117 -1.60 -20.47 7.39
N THR A 118 -2.73 -21.09 7.75
CA THR A 118 -3.95 -20.44 8.21
C THR A 118 -4.41 -21.05 9.53
N GLY A 119 -5.36 -20.42 10.21
CA GLY A 119 -6.01 -21.02 11.38
C GLY A 119 -6.82 -22.27 11.04
N ALA A 120 -7.16 -22.46 9.75
CA ALA A 120 -7.88 -23.61 9.18
C ALA A 120 -9.10 -24.08 9.98
N SER A 121 -9.76 -23.19 10.73
CA SER A 121 -10.92 -23.51 11.57
C SER A 121 -12.12 -23.97 10.75
N PHE A 122 -12.17 -23.62 9.47
CA PHE A 122 -13.17 -24.06 8.51
C PHE A 122 -12.95 -25.50 8.02
N LEU A 123 -11.78 -26.11 8.22
CA LEU A 123 -11.58 -27.52 7.87
C LEU A 123 -12.22 -28.41 8.95
N LEU A 124 -13.46 -28.82 8.69
CA LEU A 124 -14.18 -29.80 9.53
C LEU A 124 -13.40 -31.12 9.64
N ALA A 125 -13.75 -31.95 10.63
CA ALA A 125 -13.20 -33.30 10.73
C ALA A 125 -13.37 -34.05 9.40
N PRO A 126 -12.35 -34.79 8.93
CA PRO A 126 -12.42 -35.47 7.64
C PRO A 126 -13.66 -36.37 7.61
N ALA A 127 -14.48 -36.20 6.58
CA ALA A 127 -15.64 -37.04 6.39
C ALA A 127 -15.22 -38.51 6.20
N VAL A 128 -16.12 -39.45 6.48
CA VAL A 128 -15.92 -40.87 6.17
C VAL A 128 -15.49 -40.98 4.71
N LYS A 129 -14.36 -41.66 4.47
CA LYS A 129 -13.74 -41.78 3.14
C LYS A 129 -14.77 -42.26 2.13
N ARG A 130 -15.14 -41.38 1.21
CA ARG A 130 -15.89 -41.70 0.01
C ARG A 130 -14.94 -42.34 -1.00
N SER A 131 -15.21 -43.56 -1.42
CA SER A 131 -14.40 -44.27 -2.40
C SER A 131 -14.37 -43.58 -3.76
N ASP A 132 -15.38 -42.75 -4.04
CA ASP A 132 -15.61 -42.02 -5.29
C ASP A 132 -15.07 -40.58 -5.31
N ALA A 133 -14.60 -40.03 -4.18
CA ALA A 133 -14.23 -38.61 -4.07
C ALA A 133 -12.83 -38.25 -4.63
N GLU A 134 -12.18 -39.13 -5.40
CA GLU A 134 -10.86 -38.89 -6.02
C GLU A 134 -9.79 -38.33 -5.06
N GLY A 135 -9.81 -38.78 -3.81
CA GLY A 135 -8.89 -38.32 -2.75
C GLY A 135 -9.23 -36.96 -2.13
N VAL A 136 -10.41 -36.39 -2.42
CA VAL A 136 -10.93 -35.21 -1.71
C VAL A 136 -11.52 -35.65 -0.36
N ASN A 137 -10.97 -35.10 0.72
CA ASN A 137 -11.39 -35.34 2.10
C ASN A 137 -12.19 -34.16 2.68
N TYR A 138 -12.02 -32.96 2.12
CA TYR A 138 -12.64 -31.73 2.63
C TYR A 138 -13.26 -30.93 1.47
N LEU A 139 -14.41 -30.32 1.74
CA LEU A 139 -15.06 -29.37 0.83
C LEU A 139 -15.16 -28.02 1.53
N CYS A 140 -14.58 -26.99 0.93
CA CYS A 140 -14.72 -25.60 1.35
C CYS A 140 -15.48 -24.84 0.26
N VAL A 141 -16.37 -23.95 0.68
CA VAL A 141 -17.11 -23.10 -0.24
C VAL A 141 -17.00 -21.65 0.21
N LEU A 142 -16.71 -20.77 -0.73
CA LEU A 142 -16.70 -19.34 -0.48
C LEU A 142 -18.14 -18.83 -0.35
N GLU A 143 -18.44 -18.19 0.77
CA GLU A 143 -19.79 -17.75 1.12
C GLU A 143 -19.78 -16.31 1.61
N VAL A 144 -20.77 -15.52 1.22
CA VAL A 144 -20.97 -14.19 1.81
C VAL A 144 -21.59 -14.37 3.19
N VAL A 145 -20.90 -13.87 4.22
CA VAL A 145 -21.44 -13.80 5.58
C VAL A 145 -22.17 -12.47 5.73
N ASP A 146 -23.42 -12.52 6.17
CA ASP A 146 -24.24 -11.32 6.35
C ASP A 146 -23.54 -10.30 7.26
N GLY A 147 -23.39 -9.07 6.77
CA GLY A 147 -22.79 -7.95 7.50
C GLY A 147 -21.26 -7.83 7.44
N GLU A 148 -20.51 -8.82 6.96
CA GLU A 148 -19.03 -8.76 6.98
C GLU A 148 -18.39 -8.08 5.76
N GLY A 149 -19.16 -7.79 4.70
CA GLY A 149 -18.67 -7.09 3.49
C GLY A 149 -17.56 -7.83 2.72
N MET A 150 -17.17 -9.02 3.16
CA MET A 150 -16.14 -9.89 2.60
C MET A 150 -16.62 -11.35 2.71
N PRO A 151 -16.54 -12.16 1.65
CA PRO A 151 -16.89 -13.56 1.73
C PRO A 151 -15.83 -14.36 2.50
N ARG A 152 -16.24 -15.47 3.12
CA ARG A 152 -15.37 -16.37 3.91
C ARG A 152 -15.46 -17.81 3.42
N LEU A 153 -14.38 -18.56 3.68
CA LEU A 153 -14.38 -20.00 3.43
C LEU A 153 -15.18 -20.72 4.51
N ALA A 154 -16.21 -21.42 4.09
CA ALA A 154 -17.03 -22.28 4.95
C ALA A 154 -16.75 -23.75 4.66
N GLY A 155 -16.43 -24.52 5.71
CA GLY A 155 -16.37 -25.97 5.62
C GLY A 155 -17.75 -26.57 5.41
N ARG A 156 -17.88 -27.47 4.44
CA ARG A 156 -19.14 -28.12 4.07
C ARG A 156 -18.97 -29.64 4.02
N SER A 157 -20.07 -30.35 4.23
CA SER A 157 -20.07 -31.81 4.06
C SER A 157 -19.81 -32.18 2.60
N LEU A 158 -19.12 -33.30 2.35
CA LEU A 158 -18.95 -33.83 0.98
C LEU A 158 -20.29 -34.21 0.32
N SER A 159 -21.36 -34.35 1.11
CA SER A 159 -22.74 -34.57 0.65
C SER A 159 -23.54 -33.29 0.42
N THR A 160 -22.88 -32.12 0.39
CA THR A 160 -23.57 -30.84 0.18
C THR A 160 -24.18 -30.80 -1.22
N LYS A 161 -25.50 -30.58 -1.26
CA LYS A 161 -26.28 -30.44 -2.50
C LYS A 161 -26.04 -29.05 -3.11
N LEU A 162 -26.12 -28.96 -4.43
CA LEU A 162 -26.02 -27.67 -5.14
C LEU A 162 -27.26 -26.78 -4.91
N SER A 163 -28.41 -27.39 -4.65
CA SER A 163 -29.71 -26.70 -4.53
C SER A 163 -29.79 -25.90 -3.21
N GLY A 164 -30.17 -24.61 -3.31
CA GLY A 164 -30.57 -23.80 -2.16
C GLY A 164 -29.88 -22.44 -1.99
N TYR A 165 -29.00 -22.02 -2.90
CA TYR A 165 -28.23 -20.78 -2.71
C TYR A 165 -28.19 -19.91 -3.97
N GLY A 166 -28.43 -18.61 -3.80
CA GLY A 166 -28.35 -17.62 -4.86
C GLY A 166 -26.91 -17.32 -5.31
N PRO A 167 -26.72 -16.70 -6.49
CA PRO A 167 -25.40 -16.29 -6.97
C PRO A 167 -24.76 -15.30 -6.00
N LEU A 168 -23.48 -15.50 -5.64
CA LEU A 168 -22.72 -14.62 -4.73
C LEU A 168 -22.74 -13.14 -5.15
N TYR A 169 -22.95 -12.87 -6.44
CA TYR A 169 -22.90 -11.53 -7.03
C TYR A 169 -24.25 -10.95 -7.46
N ALA A 170 -25.36 -11.69 -7.33
CA ALA A 170 -26.67 -11.17 -7.72
C ALA A 170 -27.30 -10.24 -6.65
N GLN A 171 -26.98 -10.44 -5.37
CA GLN A 171 -27.57 -9.67 -4.26
C GLN A 171 -27.14 -8.18 -4.25
N ASN A 172 -25.88 -7.88 -4.58
CA ASN A 172 -25.34 -6.51 -4.44
C ASN A 172 -25.81 -5.52 -5.52
N SER A 173 -26.54 -5.99 -6.54
CA SER A 173 -27.14 -5.13 -7.57
C SER A 173 -28.46 -4.51 -7.09
N ILE A 174 -29.17 -5.18 -6.18
CA ILE A 174 -30.54 -4.80 -5.79
C ILE A 174 -30.54 -3.75 -4.67
N ASP A 175 -29.58 -3.80 -3.74
CA ASP A 175 -29.50 -2.82 -2.64
C ASP A 175 -28.90 -1.46 -3.06
N ALA A 176 -28.09 -1.44 -4.13
CA ALA A 176 -27.59 -0.19 -4.72
C ALA A 176 -28.72 0.66 -5.36
N ALA A 177 -29.86 0.04 -5.70
CA ALA A 177 -31.01 0.76 -6.24
C ALA A 177 -31.90 1.39 -5.17
N ARG A 178 -31.80 0.98 -3.89
CA ARG A 178 -32.74 1.37 -2.83
C ARG A 178 -32.21 2.40 -1.82
N LEU A 179 -30.94 2.77 -1.92
CA LEU A 179 -30.27 3.79 -1.08
C LEU A 179 -29.68 4.93 -1.92
N LYS A 180 -30.41 5.43 -2.92
CA LYS A 180 -30.15 6.76 -3.50
C LYS A 180 -30.67 7.84 -2.54
N SER A 181 -29.95 8.03 -1.44
CA SER A 181 -30.02 9.22 -0.59
C SER A 181 -28.67 9.91 -0.69
N GLU A 182 -28.73 11.14 -1.18
CA GLU A 182 -27.66 12.09 -1.44
C GLU A 182 -26.50 12.02 -0.45
N ASN A 183 -25.33 11.57 -0.92
CA ASN A 183 -24.02 12.13 -0.61
C ASN A 183 -22.97 11.59 -1.60
N ALA A 184 -21.98 12.44 -1.89
CA ALA A 184 -21.13 12.40 -3.06
C ALA A 184 -20.38 11.07 -3.32
N ALA A 185 -20.19 10.81 -4.62
CA ALA A 185 -19.50 9.67 -5.20
C ALA A 185 -18.06 9.52 -4.69
N VAL A 186 -17.87 8.61 -3.74
CA VAL A 186 -16.70 7.74 -3.72
C VAL A 186 -17.16 6.48 -4.43
N GLU A 187 -16.74 6.29 -5.68
CA GLU A 187 -16.84 4.97 -6.31
C GLU A 187 -16.04 4.00 -5.45
N THR A 188 -16.69 3.32 -4.51
CA THR A 188 -16.10 2.21 -3.79
C THR A 188 -15.79 1.15 -4.82
N GLN A 189 -14.54 1.11 -5.27
CA GLN A 189 -14.05 0.15 -6.23
C GLN A 189 -14.41 -1.24 -5.73
N LYS A 190 -15.32 -1.91 -6.47
CA LYS A 190 -15.82 -3.23 -6.08
C LYS A 190 -14.64 -4.19 -6.00
N MET A 191 -14.33 -4.67 -4.80
CA MET A 191 -13.25 -5.63 -4.59
C MET A 191 -13.58 -6.95 -5.29
N ASP A 192 -12.64 -7.44 -6.11
CA ASP A 192 -12.71 -8.76 -6.73
C ASP A 192 -12.21 -9.83 -5.76
N TRP A 193 -13.09 -10.24 -4.85
CA TRP A 193 -12.78 -11.22 -3.81
C TRP A 193 -12.35 -12.58 -4.37
N ILE A 194 -12.93 -13.03 -5.49
CA ILE A 194 -12.55 -14.29 -6.13
C ILE A 194 -11.07 -14.23 -6.49
N ARG A 195 -10.66 -13.20 -7.22
CA ARG A 195 -9.28 -13.05 -7.68
C ARG A 195 -8.33 -12.88 -6.49
N ALA A 196 -8.76 -12.22 -5.42
CA ALA A 196 -7.96 -12.08 -4.20
C ALA A 196 -7.74 -13.45 -3.50
N TYR A 197 -8.78 -14.29 -3.42
CA TYR A 197 -8.66 -15.66 -2.92
C TYR A 197 -7.78 -16.54 -3.82
N GLU A 198 -7.87 -16.39 -5.15
CA GLU A 198 -6.96 -17.08 -6.07
C GLU A 198 -5.49 -16.70 -5.82
N SER A 199 -5.19 -15.41 -5.70
CA SER A 199 -3.85 -14.93 -5.32
C SER A 199 -3.40 -15.50 -3.97
N PHE A 200 -4.27 -15.47 -2.97
CA PHE A 200 -4.01 -16.03 -1.65
C PHE A 200 -3.63 -17.51 -1.74
N PHE A 201 -4.39 -18.31 -2.49
CA PHE A 201 -4.09 -19.73 -2.69
C PHE A 201 -2.84 -19.98 -3.51
N HIS A 202 -2.55 -19.16 -4.52
CA HIS A 202 -1.28 -19.23 -5.25
C HIS A 202 -0.10 -19.02 -4.28
N VAL A 203 -0.20 -18.07 -3.37
CA VAL A 203 0.87 -17.85 -2.39
C VAL A 203 1.00 -19.04 -1.43
N LEU A 204 -0.11 -19.62 -0.98
CA LEU A 204 -0.10 -20.80 -0.11
C LEU A 204 0.50 -22.04 -0.78
N SER A 205 0.21 -22.25 -2.05
CA SER A 205 0.75 -23.39 -2.83
C SER A 205 2.19 -23.16 -3.31
N HIS A 206 2.91 -22.20 -2.71
CA HIS A 206 4.30 -21.86 -3.05
C HIS A 206 4.52 -21.55 -4.53
N VAL A 207 3.51 -20.96 -5.18
CA VAL A 207 3.61 -20.54 -6.58
C VAL A 207 4.60 -19.38 -6.68
N GLU A 208 5.46 -19.42 -7.71
CA GLU A 208 6.44 -18.37 -7.95
C GLU A 208 5.80 -16.97 -7.99
N PRO A 209 6.45 -15.94 -7.41
CA PRO A 209 5.89 -14.60 -7.27
C PRO A 209 5.35 -13.97 -8.56
N LYS A 210 5.97 -14.26 -9.70
CA LYS A 210 5.55 -13.79 -11.03
C LYS A 210 4.15 -14.26 -11.46
N HIS A 211 3.58 -15.23 -10.76
CA HIS A 211 2.26 -15.80 -11.03
C HIS A 211 1.22 -15.50 -9.93
N GLN A 212 1.51 -14.60 -8.99
CA GLN A 212 0.61 -14.28 -7.86
C GLN A 212 -0.58 -13.38 -8.23
N LEU A 213 -0.89 -13.19 -9.52
CA LEU A 213 -2.00 -12.39 -10.09
C LEU A 213 -2.09 -10.91 -9.66
N ILE A 214 -1.16 -10.44 -8.83
CA ILE A 214 -0.98 -9.03 -8.45
C ILE A 214 -0.43 -8.27 -9.66
N ASN A 215 -1.05 -7.14 -10.01
CA ASN A 215 -0.55 -6.28 -11.07
C ASN A 215 0.77 -5.63 -10.63
N ARG A 216 1.87 -5.94 -11.32
CA ARG A 216 3.20 -5.38 -11.02
C ARG A 216 3.57 -4.17 -11.88
N LYS A 217 2.73 -3.84 -12.87
CA LYS A 217 2.98 -2.74 -13.81
C LYS A 217 2.29 -1.45 -13.39
N ASP A 218 1.24 -1.56 -12.58
CA ASP A 218 0.42 -0.44 -12.15
C ASP A 218 0.08 -0.59 -10.66
N VAL A 219 0.66 0.28 -9.85
CA VAL A 219 0.44 0.31 -8.40
C VAL A 219 -1.01 0.58 -8.08
N HIS A 220 -1.68 1.48 -8.81
CA HIS A 220 -3.07 1.84 -8.53
C HIS A 220 -4.01 0.65 -8.73
N ALA A 221 -3.74 -0.20 -9.72
CA ALA A 221 -4.43 -1.47 -9.88
C ALA A 221 -4.02 -2.54 -8.84
N ALA A 222 -2.78 -2.48 -8.33
CA ALA A 222 -2.25 -3.44 -7.37
C ALA A 222 -2.80 -3.25 -5.95
N VAL A 223 -2.93 -1.99 -5.50
CA VAL A 223 -3.27 -1.65 -4.11
C VAL A 223 -4.62 -2.26 -3.66
N PRO A 224 -5.74 -2.10 -4.40
CA PRO A 224 -7.01 -2.70 -4.00
C PRO A 224 -6.94 -4.23 -3.89
N HIS A 225 -6.13 -4.85 -4.74
CA HIS A 225 -5.92 -6.30 -4.74
C HIS A 225 -5.10 -6.76 -3.53
N ILE A 226 -4.01 -6.04 -3.22
CA ILE A 226 -3.18 -6.27 -2.03
C ILE A 226 -4.01 -6.07 -0.75
N GLU A 227 -4.85 -5.05 -0.72
CA GLU A 227 -5.76 -4.78 0.39
C GLU A 227 -6.73 -5.94 0.61
N ALA A 228 -7.39 -6.41 -0.45
CA ALA A 228 -8.30 -7.55 -0.39
C ALA A 228 -7.58 -8.81 0.12
N ILE A 229 -6.39 -9.11 -0.39
CA ILE A 229 -5.56 -10.23 0.09
C ILE A 229 -5.21 -10.06 1.57
N SER A 230 -4.84 -8.86 2.01
CA SER A 230 -4.50 -8.60 3.42
C SER A 230 -5.68 -8.90 4.35
N ARG A 231 -6.90 -8.52 3.94
CA ARG A 231 -8.12 -8.78 4.71
C ARG A 231 -8.43 -10.27 4.81
N ILE A 232 -8.26 -11.01 3.70
CA ILE A 232 -8.37 -12.48 3.70
C ILE A 232 -7.35 -13.08 4.67
N ILE A 233 -6.09 -12.65 4.60
CA ILE A 233 -5.02 -13.13 5.48
C ILE A 233 -5.37 -12.91 6.96
N ALA A 234 -5.88 -11.72 7.32
CA ALA A 234 -6.30 -11.44 8.68
C ALA A 234 -7.49 -12.30 9.12
N ALA A 235 -8.50 -12.43 8.25
CA ALA A 235 -9.72 -13.18 8.53
C ALA A 235 -9.49 -14.68 8.69
N GLU A 236 -8.57 -15.24 7.91
CA GLU A 236 -8.18 -16.66 7.96
C GLU A 236 -7.03 -16.93 8.95
N ALA A 237 -6.64 -15.93 9.77
CA ALA A 237 -5.55 -16.00 10.73
C ALA A 237 -4.21 -16.48 10.13
N ALA A 238 -3.92 -16.05 8.89
CA ALA A 238 -2.78 -16.49 8.09
C ALA A 238 -1.54 -15.56 8.15
N ASN A 239 -1.57 -14.58 9.06
CA ASN A 239 -0.53 -13.56 9.24
C ASN A 239 0.58 -13.98 10.22
N THR A 240 0.93 -15.27 10.28
CA THR A 240 2.05 -15.71 11.14
C THR A 240 3.38 -15.30 10.54
N ALA A 241 4.38 -15.02 11.40
CA ALA A 241 5.69 -14.53 10.95
C ALA A 241 6.43 -15.51 10.01
N ARG A 242 6.08 -16.80 10.07
CA ARG A 242 6.65 -17.89 9.26
C ARG A 242 5.75 -18.31 8.10
N SER A 243 4.62 -17.63 7.85
CA SER A 243 3.73 -18.03 6.75
C SER A 243 4.37 -17.76 5.39
N ALA A 244 4.01 -18.59 4.41
CA ALA A 244 4.37 -18.38 3.01
C ALA A 244 3.90 -17.00 2.51
N LEU A 245 2.78 -16.52 3.06
CA LEU A 245 2.20 -15.21 2.76
C LEU A 245 3.11 -14.06 3.19
N THR A 246 3.55 -14.08 4.45
CA THR A 246 4.50 -13.08 4.96
C THR A 246 5.77 -13.04 4.11
N THR A 247 6.27 -14.21 3.68
CA THR A 247 7.45 -14.32 2.82
C THR A 247 7.21 -13.76 1.43
N ALA A 248 6.08 -14.09 0.80
CA ALA A 248 5.72 -13.58 -0.52
C ALA A 248 5.56 -12.06 -0.53
N PHE A 249 4.94 -11.48 0.51
CA PHE A 249 4.81 -10.03 0.62
C PHE A 249 6.16 -9.35 0.86
N LYS A 250 7.07 -9.94 1.65
CA LYS A 250 8.45 -9.42 1.75
C LYS A 250 9.14 -9.35 0.39
N VAL A 251 9.01 -10.39 -0.43
CA VAL A 251 9.57 -10.41 -1.80
C VAL A 251 8.88 -9.38 -2.68
N LEU A 252 7.55 -9.24 -2.59
CA LEU A 252 6.78 -8.26 -3.36
C LEU A 252 7.27 -6.83 -3.10
N PHE A 253 7.46 -6.45 -1.83
CA PHE A 253 7.95 -5.12 -1.46
C PHE A 253 9.43 -4.89 -1.79
N ALA A 254 10.24 -5.96 -1.85
CA ALA A 254 11.62 -5.87 -2.29
C ALA A 254 11.73 -5.71 -3.82
N GLU A 255 10.84 -6.35 -4.59
CA GLU A 255 10.84 -6.30 -6.06
C GLU A 255 10.11 -5.07 -6.61
N TYR A 256 9.17 -4.49 -5.85
CA TYR A 256 8.31 -3.40 -6.32
C TYR A 256 8.43 -2.14 -5.46
N SER A 257 9.45 -1.33 -5.74
CA SER A 257 9.78 -0.11 -4.98
C SER A 257 8.68 0.94 -5.00
N ASP A 258 7.87 1.00 -6.07
CA ASP A 258 6.76 1.96 -6.18
C ASP A 258 5.67 1.76 -5.12
N LEU A 259 5.61 0.58 -4.48
CA LEU A 259 4.71 0.35 -3.35
C LEU A 259 5.04 1.27 -2.17
N TRP A 260 6.31 1.60 -1.94
CA TRP A 260 6.70 2.54 -0.88
C TRP A 260 6.18 3.96 -1.16
N ALA A 261 6.14 4.36 -2.43
CA ALA A 261 5.52 5.63 -2.84
C ALA A 261 4.01 5.61 -2.54
N ALA A 262 3.33 4.49 -2.80
CA ALA A 262 1.92 4.36 -2.45
C ALA A 262 1.67 4.38 -0.94
N VAL A 263 2.58 3.84 -0.11
CA VAL A 263 2.51 3.96 1.35
C VAL A 263 2.57 5.42 1.79
N ALA A 264 3.45 6.23 1.19
CA ALA A 264 3.55 7.66 1.49
C ALA A 264 2.28 8.44 1.10
N THR A 265 1.62 8.05 0.00
CA THR A 265 0.40 8.69 -0.53
C THR A 265 -0.86 8.33 0.27
N GLU A 266 -1.06 7.05 0.60
CA GLU A 266 -2.24 6.56 1.31
C GLU A 266 -1.89 5.85 2.64
N PRO A 267 -1.21 6.53 3.59
CA PRO A 267 -0.61 5.85 4.72
C PRO A 267 -1.64 5.20 5.65
N THR A 268 -2.84 5.75 5.79
CA THR A 268 -3.93 5.16 6.59
C THR A 268 -4.35 3.78 6.06
N ARG A 269 -4.50 3.67 4.74
CA ARG A 269 -4.88 2.42 4.06
C ARG A 269 -3.76 1.38 4.22
N TRP A 270 -2.52 1.80 4.01
CA TRP A 270 -1.36 0.94 4.13
C TRP A 270 -1.04 0.53 5.58
N LEU A 271 -1.44 1.33 6.57
CA LEU A 271 -1.36 0.93 7.98
C LEU A 271 -2.24 -0.29 8.23
N ALA A 272 -3.49 -0.27 7.73
CA ALA A 272 -4.41 -1.41 7.86
C ALA A 272 -3.88 -2.65 7.12
N ILE A 273 -3.32 -2.48 5.92
CA ILE A 273 -2.67 -3.56 5.18
C ILE A 273 -1.50 -4.13 5.98
N GLY A 274 -0.59 -3.28 6.48
CA GLY A 274 0.56 -3.67 7.27
C GLY A 274 0.17 -4.42 8.54
N GLN A 275 -0.91 -3.99 9.20
CA GLN A 275 -1.47 -4.64 10.39
C GLN A 275 -2.08 -6.00 10.08
N ASN A 276 -2.90 -6.09 9.03
CA ASN A 276 -3.52 -7.33 8.59
C ASN A 276 -2.47 -8.39 8.22
N LEU A 277 -1.42 -7.97 7.50
CA LEU A 277 -0.30 -8.82 7.11
C LEU A 277 0.69 -9.10 8.25
N ARG A 278 0.64 -8.32 9.35
CA ARG A 278 1.72 -8.21 10.36
C ARG A 278 3.09 -7.96 9.72
N HIS A 279 3.11 -7.18 8.64
CA HIS A 279 4.33 -6.85 7.90
C HIS A 279 4.96 -5.58 8.49
N GLU A 280 5.88 -5.78 9.43
CA GLU A 280 6.50 -4.70 10.21
C GLU A 280 7.04 -3.53 9.36
N PRO A 281 7.82 -3.73 8.29
CA PRO A 281 8.33 -2.61 7.49
C PRO A 281 7.22 -1.70 6.93
N VAL A 282 6.12 -2.28 6.44
CA VAL A 282 5.01 -1.53 5.85
C VAL A 282 4.23 -0.79 6.91
N PHE A 283 3.99 -1.44 8.04
CA PHE A 283 3.33 -0.81 9.18
C PHE A 283 4.14 0.37 9.72
N LYS A 284 5.46 0.19 9.89
CA LYS A 284 6.36 1.25 10.37
C LYS A 284 6.41 2.43 9.40
N GLU A 285 6.55 2.16 8.10
CA GLU A 285 6.54 3.18 7.06
C GLU A 285 5.26 4.02 7.14
N ALA A 286 4.09 3.37 7.10
CA ALA A 286 2.78 4.02 7.19
C ALA A 286 2.61 4.84 8.47
N MET A 287 3.03 4.27 9.61
CA MET A 287 2.95 4.94 10.92
C MET A 287 3.81 6.21 10.98
N VAL A 288 5.01 6.18 10.41
CA VAL A 288 5.87 7.37 10.32
C VAL A 288 5.19 8.46 9.50
N HIS A 289 4.62 8.13 8.33
CA HIS A 289 3.90 9.11 7.51
C HIS A 289 2.69 9.72 8.22
N LEU A 290 1.92 8.92 8.98
CA LEU A 290 0.79 9.40 9.76
C LEU A 290 1.23 10.33 10.90
N ALA A 291 2.20 9.92 11.71
CA ALA A 291 2.73 10.74 12.81
C ALA A 291 3.48 11.99 12.31
N ALA A 292 4.11 11.91 11.14
CA ALA A 292 4.79 13.04 10.53
C ALA A 292 3.82 14.15 10.09
N GLN A 293 2.61 13.77 9.68
CA GLN A 293 1.60 14.70 9.16
C GLN A 293 0.47 14.98 10.15
N TYR A 294 0.46 14.38 11.33
CA TYR A 294 -0.57 14.66 12.33
C TYR A 294 -0.54 16.15 12.77
N PRO A 295 -1.70 16.84 12.88
CA PRO A 295 -3.08 16.35 12.74
C PRO A 295 -3.73 16.61 11.35
N THR A 296 -2.96 16.90 10.31
CA THR A 296 -3.49 17.34 9.00
C THR A 296 -4.12 16.20 8.19
N VAL A 297 -3.58 14.98 8.29
CA VAL A 297 -4.18 13.80 7.65
C VAL A 297 -5.44 13.41 8.43
N ASP A 298 -6.57 13.38 7.72
CA ASP A 298 -7.84 12.92 8.28
C ASP A 298 -7.73 11.42 8.62
N SER A 299 -7.36 11.19 9.86
CA SER A 299 -7.19 9.89 10.48
C SER A 299 -8.35 9.57 11.42
N ARG A 300 -9.30 10.50 11.58
CA ARG A 300 -10.41 10.38 12.53
C ARG A 300 -11.44 9.43 11.95
N GLY A 301 -11.73 8.36 12.70
CA GLY A 301 -12.71 7.34 12.31
C GLY A 301 -12.17 6.20 11.44
N ILE A 302 -10.94 6.33 10.90
CA ILE A 302 -10.29 5.25 10.12
C ILE A 302 -9.30 4.47 10.98
N LEU A 303 -8.56 5.16 11.85
CA LEU A 303 -7.64 4.50 12.78
C LEU A 303 -8.40 3.97 14.00
N ASP A 304 -8.06 2.76 14.44
CA ASP A 304 -8.48 2.31 15.76
C ASP A 304 -7.88 3.21 16.86
N GLY A 305 -8.54 3.25 18.03
CA GLY A 305 -8.12 4.15 19.12
C GLY A 305 -6.69 3.88 19.61
N THR A 306 -6.23 2.64 19.48
CA THR A 306 -4.90 2.21 19.91
C THR A 306 -3.80 2.77 19.01
N ASN A 307 -3.98 2.71 17.69
CA ASN A 307 -3.07 3.27 16.69
C ASN A 307 -3.10 4.79 16.71
N LEU A 308 -4.29 5.39 16.87
CA LEU A 308 -4.41 6.86 16.98
C LEU A 308 -3.62 7.40 18.19
N ALA A 309 -3.70 6.73 19.34
CA ALA A 309 -2.92 7.12 20.52
C ALA A 309 -1.40 7.07 20.26
N VAL A 310 -0.93 6.10 19.47
CA VAL A 310 0.49 6.00 19.10
C VAL A 310 0.90 7.10 18.13
N VAL A 311 0.07 7.37 17.10
CA VAL A 311 0.30 8.49 16.18
C VAL A 311 0.43 9.81 16.96
N GLN A 312 -0.48 10.07 17.90
CA GLN A 312 -0.46 11.28 18.73
C GLN A 312 0.80 11.38 19.59
N ARG A 313 1.20 10.28 20.25
CA ARG A 313 2.42 10.21 21.07
C ARG A 313 3.66 10.51 20.23
N LEU A 314 3.81 9.84 19.08
CA LEU A 314 4.96 10.00 18.19
C LEU A 314 5.01 11.40 17.56
N ALA A 315 3.86 11.94 17.16
CA ALA A 315 3.76 13.31 16.63
C ALA A 315 4.18 14.34 17.68
N THR A 316 3.76 14.15 18.94
CA THR A 316 4.14 15.00 20.07
C THR A 316 5.64 14.91 20.35
N GLN A 317 6.22 13.70 20.38
CA GLN A 317 7.65 13.51 20.55
C GLN A 317 8.47 14.19 19.45
N LYS A 318 8.06 14.02 18.18
CA LYS A 318 8.66 14.71 17.02
C LYS A 318 8.58 16.23 17.18
N HIS A 319 7.43 16.74 17.61
CA HIS A 319 7.24 18.18 17.83
C HIS A 319 8.20 18.73 18.88
N TYR A 320 8.34 18.07 20.04
CA TYR A 320 9.29 18.50 21.07
C TYR A 320 10.74 18.36 20.64
N HIS A 321 11.09 17.31 19.89
CA HIS A 321 12.44 17.17 19.34
C HIS A 321 12.77 18.32 18.39
N ARG A 322 11.82 18.70 17.51
CA ARG A 322 11.96 19.87 16.65
C ARG A 322 12.16 21.16 17.46
N LEU A 323 11.33 21.39 18.48
CA LEU A 323 11.45 22.57 19.34
C LEU A 323 12.82 22.66 20.05
N SER A 324 13.37 21.52 20.49
CA SER A 324 14.72 21.47 21.07
C SER A 324 15.77 21.95 20.07
N ILE A 325 15.70 21.47 18.82
CA ILE A 325 16.61 21.88 17.76
C ILE A 325 16.40 23.36 17.40
N ASP A 326 15.16 23.84 17.34
CA ASP A 326 14.84 25.25 17.11
C ASP A 326 15.47 26.14 18.20
N GLN A 327 15.39 25.72 19.46
CA GLN A 327 16.01 26.42 20.57
C GLN A 327 17.55 26.43 20.44
N GLU A 328 18.17 25.31 20.10
CA GLU A 328 19.61 25.21 19.89
C GLU A 328 20.10 26.12 18.74
N LEU A 329 19.34 26.21 17.65
CA LEU A 329 19.60 27.14 16.55
C LEU A 329 19.51 28.60 16.99
N LEU A 330 18.53 28.94 17.84
CA LEU A 330 18.30 30.32 18.28
C LEU A 330 19.32 30.81 19.32
N ILE A 331 19.98 29.90 20.04
CA ILE A 331 21.07 30.22 20.99
C ILE A 331 22.47 30.04 20.37
N LEU A 332 22.55 29.91 19.04
CA LEU A 332 23.82 29.72 18.33
C LEU A 332 24.82 30.82 18.70
N THR A 333 26.02 30.41 19.05
CA THR A 333 27.15 31.29 19.36
C THR A 333 28.30 31.06 18.39
N ILE A 334 29.06 32.14 18.14
CA ILE A 334 30.32 32.10 17.41
C ILE A 334 31.47 32.47 18.36
N ASP A 335 32.53 31.65 18.37
CA ASP A 335 33.79 32.01 19.02
C ASP A 335 34.57 32.94 18.09
N ALA A 336 34.10 34.17 17.99
CA ALA A 336 34.84 35.23 17.32
C ALA A 336 35.52 36.05 18.39
N LYS A 337 36.84 36.27 18.23
CA LYS A 337 37.63 37.23 19.00
C LYS A 337 37.04 38.64 18.85
N ARG A 338 35.98 38.94 19.60
CA ARG A 338 35.25 40.21 19.74
C ARG A 338 35.16 41.08 18.48
N SER A 339 35.05 40.52 17.28
CA SER A 339 34.94 41.35 16.07
C SER A 339 33.48 41.77 15.88
N ALA A 340 33.23 43.07 15.78
CA ALA A 340 31.88 43.60 15.54
C ALA A 340 31.24 42.96 14.30
N LEU A 341 32.05 42.70 13.26
CA LEU A 341 31.62 42.04 12.03
C LEU A 341 31.10 40.61 12.26
N ALA A 342 31.74 39.82 13.13
CA ALA A 342 31.27 38.46 13.42
C ALA A 342 29.96 38.47 14.21
N TYR A 343 29.78 39.42 15.12
CA TYR A 343 28.50 39.61 15.82
C TYR A 343 27.39 40.03 14.84
N SER A 344 27.64 40.99 13.96
CA SER A 344 26.67 41.38 12.93
C SER A 344 26.29 40.22 12.01
N LEU A 345 27.28 39.40 11.61
CA LEU A 345 27.03 38.18 10.84
C LEU A 345 26.15 37.19 11.61
N LEU A 346 26.47 36.92 12.88
CA LEU A 346 25.69 36.01 13.71
C LEU A 346 24.24 36.50 13.84
N HIS A 347 24.03 37.80 14.11
CA HIS A 347 22.70 38.40 14.16
C HIS A 347 21.95 38.22 12.84
N TYR A 348 22.59 38.46 11.70
CA TYR A 348 21.97 38.28 10.39
C TYR A 348 21.53 36.83 10.14
N VAL A 349 22.37 35.85 10.51
CA VAL A 349 22.03 34.42 10.41
C VAL A 349 20.86 34.06 11.34
N LEU A 350 20.90 34.52 12.60
CA LEU A 350 19.83 34.27 13.58
C LEU A 350 18.51 34.92 13.18
N ASP A 351 18.55 36.12 12.60
CA ASP A 351 17.37 36.81 12.10
C ASP A 351 16.76 36.04 10.92
N TRP A 352 17.59 35.54 9.99
CA TRP A 352 17.14 34.66 8.91
C TRP A 352 16.46 33.38 9.44
N ILE A 353 17.08 32.70 10.41
CA ILE A 353 16.50 31.49 11.04
C ILE A 353 15.17 31.83 11.72
N ARG A 354 15.14 32.88 12.55
CA ARG A 354 13.95 33.27 13.32
C ARG A 354 12.77 33.59 12.42
N ASP A 355 13.04 34.26 11.30
CA ASP A 355 12.03 34.63 10.32
C ASP A 355 11.35 33.38 9.74
N HIS A 356 12.13 32.38 9.30
CA HIS A 356 11.59 31.12 8.76
C HIS A 356 10.86 30.27 9.82
N LEU A 357 11.38 30.22 11.05
CA LEU A 357 10.72 29.49 12.13
C LEU A 357 9.35 30.08 12.50
N ARG A 358 9.16 31.41 12.35
CA ARG A 358 7.87 32.06 12.58
C ARG A 358 6.83 31.60 11.55
N GLU A 359 7.24 31.49 10.29
CA GLU A 359 6.36 31.06 9.20
C GLU A 359 5.84 29.62 9.39
N HIS A 360 6.68 28.73 9.93
CA HIS A 360 6.29 27.33 10.19
C HIS A 360 5.23 27.17 11.27
N GLY A 361 5.05 28.15 12.15
CA GLY A 361 4.10 28.10 13.26
C GLY A 361 2.69 28.61 12.94
N VAL A 362 2.54 29.46 11.91
CA VAL A 362 1.32 30.26 11.71
C VAL A 362 0.69 30.07 10.30
N HIS A 363 1.48 29.67 9.30
CA HIS A 363 1.06 29.76 7.90
C HIS A 363 1.33 28.46 7.11
N HIS A 364 0.70 27.36 7.52
CA HIS A 364 0.60 26.19 6.64
C HIS A 364 -0.22 26.55 5.38
N GLY A 365 0.47 26.76 4.25
CA GLY A 365 -0.15 26.82 2.92
C GLY A 365 -0.61 28.20 2.43
N LYS A 366 -0.12 29.31 3.01
CA LYS A 366 -0.28 30.64 2.41
C LYS A 366 0.95 30.98 1.57
N ASN A 367 0.75 31.73 0.48
CA ASN A 367 1.85 32.32 -0.27
C ASN A 367 2.61 33.29 0.65
N ILE A 368 3.81 32.89 1.06
CA ILE A 368 4.69 33.75 1.85
C ILE A 368 5.32 34.74 0.88
N GLU A 369 5.12 36.03 1.13
CA GLU A 369 5.70 37.08 0.30
C GLU A 369 7.23 37.09 0.45
N PRO A 370 7.98 37.30 -0.64
CA PRO A 370 9.41 37.54 -0.59
C PRO A 370 9.74 38.64 0.41
N ASN A 371 10.79 38.43 1.20
CA ASN A 371 11.25 39.42 2.16
C ASN A 371 12.73 39.78 1.94
N ALA A 372 13.26 40.67 2.78
CA ALA A 372 14.64 41.16 2.63
C ALA A 372 15.71 40.07 2.83
N LEU A 373 15.33 38.91 3.40
CA LEU A 373 16.20 37.81 3.80
C LEU A 373 16.06 36.58 2.88
N CYS A 374 14.91 36.39 2.23
CA CYS A 374 14.66 35.29 1.31
C CYS A 374 13.63 35.64 0.22
N SER A 375 13.90 35.21 -1.02
CA SER A 375 12.95 35.34 -2.13
C SER A 375 11.87 34.24 -2.14
N HIS A 376 12.09 33.15 -1.41
CA HIS A 376 11.21 31.97 -1.36
C HIS A 376 10.91 31.31 -2.72
N ASP A 377 11.74 31.53 -3.75
CA ASP A 377 11.47 31.11 -5.15
C ASP A 377 11.18 29.61 -5.30
N THR A 378 11.81 28.74 -4.51
CA THR A 378 11.57 27.29 -4.57
C THR A 378 10.48 26.79 -3.62
N GLY A 379 10.08 27.61 -2.64
CA GLY A 379 9.18 27.21 -1.56
C GLY A 379 9.78 26.23 -0.54
N ASP A 380 10.97 25.68 -0.75
CA ASP A 380 11.54 24.66 0.17
C ASP A 380 11.75 25.22 1.59
N CYS A 381 12.20 26.47 1.69
CA CYS A 381 12.45 27.14 2.96
C CYS A 381 11.17 27.41 3.76
N THR A 382 10.00 27.40 3.13
CA THR A 382 8.71 27.60 3.81
C THR A 382 8.13 26.30 4.35
N GLN A 383 8.54 25.16 3.80
CA GLN A 383 8.16 23.85 4.30
C GLN A 383 9.11 23.46 5.43
N PRO A 384 8.61 22.91 6.56
CA PRO A 384 9.46 22.52 7.68
C PRO A 384 10.62 21.62 7.26
N ALA A 385 10.38 20.56 6.48
CA ALA A 385 11.45 19.66 6.08
C ALA A 385 12.44 20.30 5.10
N GLY A 386 11.95 21.10 4.15
CA GLY A 386 12.80 21.79 3.18
C GLY A 386 13.74 22.79 3.87
N PHE A 387 13.24 23.52 4.87
CA PHE A 387 14.07 24.42 5.69
C PHE A 387 15.23 23.71 6.38
N TYR A 388 15.00 22.62 7.12
CA TYR A 388 16.09 21.92 7.80
C TYR A 388 17.06 21.26 6.80
N ARG A 389 16.58 20.80 5.64
CA ARG A 389 17.45 20.28 4.57
C ARG A 389 18.33 21.38 3.96
N LEU A 390 17.81 22.60 3.80
CA LEU A 390 18.62 23.74 3.36
C LEU A 390 19.71 24.06 4.37
N LEU A 391 19.36 24.07 5.66
CA LEU A 391 20.30 24.30 6.76
C LEU A 391 21.43 23.26 6.78
N ASP A 392 21.11 21.98 6.58
CA ASP A 392 22.06 20.88 6.53
C ASP A 392 22.97 20.93 5.30
N LYS A 393 22.38 21.16 4.11
CA LYS A 393 23.13 21.24 2.85
C LYS A 393 24.20 22.33 2.88
N GLY A 394 23.96 23.42 3.60
CA GLY A 394 24.93 24.50 3.73
C GLY A 394 25.29 25.15 2.38
N GLY A 395 26.51 25.68 2.30
CA GLY A 395 27.01 26.34 1.09
C GLY A 395 26.12 27.50 0.66
N ASP A 396 25.88 27.64 -0.65
CA ASP A 396 25.01 28.69 -1.21
C ASP A 396 23.51 28.34 -1.22
N SER A 397 23.11 27.22 -0.59
CA SER A 397 21.70 26.78 -0.55
C SER A 397 20.83 27.74 0.26
N TYR A 398 21.42 28.42 1.24
CA TYR A 398 20.83 29.54 1.98
C TYR A 398 21.92 30.55 2.30
N LEU A 399 21.55 31.83 2.44
CA LEU A 399 22.48 32.91 2.76
C LEU A 399 23.74 32.91 1.87
N PRO A 400 23.60 33.05 0.54
CA PRO A 400 24.74 33.05 -0.37
C PRO A 400 25.67 34.23 -0.06
N GLU A 401 26.97 34.03 -0.25
CA GLU A 401 28.01 34.98 0.22
C GLU A 401 27.77 36.42 -0.25
N GLY A 402 27.40 36.61 -1.52
CA GLY A 402 27.15 37.93 -2.09
C GLY A 402 26.05 38.69 -1.35
N GLN A 403 24.93 38.04 -1.05
CA GLN A 403 23.82 38.65 -0.32
C GLN A 403 24.23 38.99 1.12
N VAL A 404 25.02 38.14 1.76
CA VAL A 404 25.55 38.39 3.11
C VAL A 404 26.49 39.61 3.10
N PHE A 405 27.39 39.72 2.11
CA PHE A 405 28.30 40.86 2.00
C PHE A 405 27.55 42.18 1.77
N ASP A 406 26.51 42.16 0.94
CA ASP A 406 25.70 43.34 0.67
C ASP A 406 24.85 43.74 1.89
N ALA A 407 24.31 42.78 2.64
CA ALA A 407 23.59 43.03 3.88
C ALA A 407 24.49 43.63 4.97
N LEU A 408 25.66 43.04 5.21
CA LEU A 408 26.62 43.53 6.19
C LEU A 408 27.23 44.87 5.77
N GLY A 409 27.49 45.07 4.48
CA GLY A 409 27.98 46.35 3.98
C GLY A 409 26.99 47.49 4.20
N ARG A 410 25.68 47.23 3.97
CA ARG A 410 24.62 48.19 4.31
C ARG A 410 24.58 48.49 5.81
N PHE A 411 24.71 47.48 6.67
CA PHE A 411 24.76 47.66 8.11
C PHE A 411 25.95 48.52 8.58
N MET A 412 27.12 48.36 7.95
CA MET A 412 28.32 49.15 8.26
C MET A 412 28.42 50.48 7.50
N GLY A 413 27.42 50.81 6.66
CA GLY A 413 27.42 52.03 5.84
C GLY A 413 28.50 52.08 4.74
N SER A 414 29.18 50.96 4.46
CA SER A 414 30.27 50.88 3.47
C SER A 414 30.46 49.46 2.94
N LYS A 415 30.98 49.32 1.72
CA LYS A 415 31.28 47.99 1.16
C LYS A 415 32.38 47.30 1.98
N LEU A 416 32.21 46.00 2.24
CA LEU A 416 33.23 45.20 2.93
C LEU A 416 34.55 45.18 2.15
N SER A 417 35.66 45.41 2.85
CA SER A 417 37.02 45.22 2.31
C SER A 417 37.28 43.75 1.97
N SER A 418 38.34 43.46 1.21
CA SER A 418 38.69 42.06 0.87
C SER A 418 38.92 41.21 2.13
N GLU A 419 39.66 41.73 3.11
CA GLU A 419 39.94 41.03 4.36
C GLU A 419 38.66 40.78 5.18
N GLN A 420 37.74 41.77 5.22
CA GLN A 420 36.44 41.62 5.89
C GLN A 420 35.58 40.55 5.20
N ARG A 421 35.60 40.48 3.86
CA ARG A 421 34.90 39.44 3.10
C ARG A 421 35.47 38.06 3.39
N ASP A 422 36.79 37.92 3.44
CA ASP A 422 37.45 36.65 3.73
C ASP A 422 37.18 36.19 5.17
N SER A 423 37.22 37.11 6.14
CA SER A 423 36.82 36.84 7.53
C SER A 423 35.35 36.45 7.65
N THR A 424 34.45 37.17 6.97
CA THR A 424 33.02 36.88 6.92
C THR A 424 32.75 35.51 6.31
N ARG A 425 33.40 35.19 5.19
CA ARG A 425 33.31 33.87 4.53
C ARG A 425 33.70 32.76 5.48
N ASN A 426 34.84 32.89 6.15
CA ASN A 426 35.32 31.87 7.08
C ASN A 426 34.37 31.68 8.27
N ASN A 427 33.90 32.79 8.86
CA ASN A 427 32.95 32.75 9.97
C ASN A 427 31.59 32.16 9.54
N LEU A 428 31.09 32.52 8.36
CA LEU A 428 29.87 31.97 7.79
C LEU A 428 29.99 30.47 7.57
N LYS A 429 31.13 30.01 7.03
CA LYS A 429 31.41 28.58 6.86
C LYS A 429 31.38 27.83 8.20
N ILE A 430 32.01 28.38 9.25
CA ILE A 430 31.99 27.80 10.60
C ILE A 430 30.56 27.74 11.16
N LEU A 431 29.80 28.82 11.02
CA LEU A 431 28.40 28.88 11.46
C LEU A 431 27.53 27.84 10.73
N LYS A 432 27.61 27.77 9.40
CA LYS A 432 26.83 26.82 8.60
C LYS A 432 27.19 25.37 8.94
N ALA A 433 28.47 25.07 9.19
CA ALA A 433 28.88 23.73 9.63
C ALA A 433 28.30 23.37 11.00
N LYS A 434 28.31 24.31 11.96
CA LYS A 434 27.69 24.11 13.28
C LYS A 434 26.17 23.93 13.17
N ILE A 435 25.51 24.74 12.34
CA ILE A 435 24.07 24.63 12.08
C ILE A 435 23.72 23.28 11.46
N SER A 436 24.45 22.84 10.44
CA SER A 436 24.24 21.51 9.82
C SER A 436 24.33 20.40 10.86
N SER A 437 25.35 20.42 11.73
CA SER A 437 25.48 19.45 12.83
C SER A 437 24.31 19.48 13.82
N ILE A 438 23.73 20.65 14.08
CA ILE A 438 22.56 20.80 14.98
C ILE A 438 21.31 20.18 14.33
N VAL A 439 21.10 20.37 13.03
CA VAL A 439 19.86 19.93 12.35
C VAL A 439 19.92 18.49 11.84
N GLU A 440 21.11 17.90 11.70
CA GLU A 440 21.33 16.52 11.21
C GLU A 440 20.38 15.48 11.85
N PRO A 441 20.11 15.48 13.18
CA PRO A 441 19.22 14.51 13.80
C PRO A 441 17.77 14.56 13.29
N LEU A 442 17.28 15.71 12.80
CA LEU A 442 15.94 15.84 12.24
C LEU A 442 15.83 15.25 10.83
N LEU A 443 16.96 15.06 10.14
CA LEU A 443 16.99 14.58 8.76
C LEU A 443 17.20 13.07 8.65
N LYS A 444 17.51 12.40 9.76
CA LYS A 444 17.60 10.94 9.82
C LYS A 444 16.21 10.34 9.70
N SER A 445 15.99 9.58 8.63
CA SER A 445 14.71 8.97 8.30
C SER A 445 14.85 7.44 8.26
N PRO A 446 14.00 6.68 8.97
CA PRO A 446 13.99 5.22 8.89
C PRO A 446 13.19 4.69 7.68
N LEU A 447 12.59 5.58 6.89
CA LEU A 447 11.75 5.20 5.75
C LEU A 447 12.50 4.40 4.67
N GLN A 448 11.82 3.39 4.13
CA GLN A 448 12.25 2.63 2.96
C GLN A 448 12.02 3.40 1.66
N TYR A 449 11.06 4.34 1.62
CA TYR A 449 10.80 5.19 0.47
C TYR A 449 12.04 5.99 0.05
N GLU A 450 12.53 5.74 -1.17
CA GLU A 450 13.78 6.31 -1.69
C GLU A 450 13.72 7.83 -1.85
N LYS A 451 12.55 8.35 -2.27
CA LYS A 451 12.32 9.79 -2.47
C LYS A 451 11.90 10.52 -1.20
N ARG A 452 12.29 10.02 -0.02
CA ARG A 452 12.04 10.68 1.27
C ARG A 452 12.57 12.11 1.37
N ALA A 453 13.57 12.48 0.55
CA ALA A 453 14.08 13.84 0.46
C ALA A 453 13.10 14.82 -0.24
N GLU A 454 12.11 14.32 -0.97
CA GLU A 454 11.08 15.11 -1.66
C GLU A 454 9.86 15.38 -0.74
N LEU A 455 9.75 14.70 0.41
CA LEU A 455 8.63 14.88 1.35
C LEU A 455 8.67 16.27 2.00
N THR A 456 7.53 16.95 2.11
CA THR A 456 7.46 18.30 2.69
C THR A 456 7.51 18.33 4.23
N TYR A 457 7.44 17.16 4.86
CA TYR A 457 7.42 16.98 6.31
C TYR A 457 8.60 16.13 6.81
N LEU A 458 8.94 16.30 8.09
CA LEU A 458 10.02 15.58 8.75
C LEU A 458 9.59 14.16 9.14
N THR A 459 10.48 13.19 8.94
CA THR A 459 10.22 11.76 9.12
C THR A 459 11.14 11.11 10.16
N ASN A 460 11.75 11.93 11.03
CA ASN A 460 12.62 11.50 12.14
C ASN A 460 11.82 10.90 13.31
N ILE A 461 11.03 9.88 13.00
CA ILE A 461 10.18 9.15 13.95
C ILE A 461 10.61 7.70 13.93
N TYR A 462 10.94 7.15 15.09
CA TYR A 462 11.34 5.75 15.24
C TYR A 462 10.21 4.96 15.89
N ILE A 463 9.81 3.87 15.22
CA ILE A 463 8.74 2.99 15.69
C ILE A 463 9.38 1.82 16.43
N GLU A 464 9.04 1.67 17.70
CA GLU A 464 9.58 0.62 18.56
C GLU A 464 8.75 -0.68 18.47
N ALA A 465 9.28 -1.79 18.99
CA ALA A 465 8.53 -3.05 19.03
C ALA A 465 7.24 -2.94 19.85
N GLY A 466 7.25 -2.13 20.92
CA GLY A 466 6.07 -1.84 21.74
C GLY A 466 4.97 -1.07 20.97
N ASP A 467 5.30 -0.44 19.85
CA ASP A 467 4.32 0.25 19.02
C ASP A 467 3.58 -0.68 18.06
N LEU A 468 4.05 -1.92 17.87
CA LEU A 468 3.41 -2.89 16.98
C LEU A 468 2.19 -3.54 17.68
N PRO A 469 0.97 -3.41 17.14
CA PRO A 469 -0.25 -3.90 17.79
C PRO A 469 -0.21 -5.40 18.14
N TRP A 470 0.44 -6.20 17.30
CA TRP A 470 0.54 -7.65 17.49
C TRP A 470 1.66 -8.10 18.44
N LEU A 471 2.48 -7.19 18.97
CA LEU A 471 3.50 -7.49 19.99
C LEU A 471 3.15 -6.97 21.39
N ARG A 472 2.27 -5.98 21.51
CA ARG A 472 1.91 -5.37 22.81
C ARG A 472 1.41 -6.36 23.86
N GLY A 473 0.62 -7.35 23.45
CA GLY A 473 0.06 -8.35 24.37
C GLY A 473 1.07 -9.38 24.90
N ALA A 474 2.24 -9.53 24.25
CA ALA A 474 3.27 -10.46 24.70
C ALA A 474 4.20 -9.85 25.77
N ALA A 475 4.37 -8.53 25.78
CA ALA A 475 5.28 -7.84 26.69
C ALA A 475 4.72 -7.71 28.12
N THR A 476 3.41 -7.59 28.27
CA THR A 476 2.75 -7.48 29.59
C THR A 476 2.56 -8.83 30.30
N ALA A 477 2.78 -9.95 29.61
CA ALA A 477 2.62 -11.29 30.18
C ALA A 477 3.91 -11.86 30.81
N GLY A 478 5.04 -11.15 30.72
CA GLY A 478 6.36 -11.66 31.13
C GLY A 478 7.08 -10.85 32.20
N THR A 479 6.44 -9.87 32.85
CA THR A 479 7.10 -8.96 33.80
C THR A 479 6.57 -8.99 35.23
N ASP A 480 5.57 -9.82 35.55
CA ASP A 480 5.03 -9.93 36.91
C ASP A 480 5.68 -11.02 37.79
N ASP A 481 6.64 -11.79 37.28
CA ASP A 481 7.29 -12.90 38.03
C ASP A 481 8.69 -12.57 38.62
N ILE A 482 9.10 -11.30 38.66
CA ILE A 482 10.36 -10.89 39.31
C ILE A 482 10.10 -9.80 40.37
N LYS A 483 9.35 -10.15 41.42
CA LYS A 483 9.40 -9.48 42.73
C LYS A 483 9.18 -10.50 43.83
N GLY A 484 10.26 -11.17 44.24
CA GLY A 484 10.20 -12.11 45.36
C GLY A 484 11.58 -12.68 45.73
N ALA A 485 12.51 -11.83 46.15
CA ALA A 485 13.80 -12.11 46.81
C ALA A 485 14.64 -10.82 46.66
N GLU A 486 15.11 -10.08 47.65
CA GLU A 486 15.44 -10.27 49.08
C GLU A 486 15.25 -8.89 49.75
N SER A 487 14.23 -8.75 50.58
CA SER A 487 14.38 -8.47 52.03
C SER A 487 15.72 -8.82 52.65
N ASP A 488 16.16 -7.95 53.56
CA ASP A 488 17.17 -8.14 54.62
C ASP A 488 18.57 -7.59 54.34
N SER A 489 18.82 -6.35 54.76
CA SER A 489 19.58 -6.08 56.01
C SER A 489 19.73 -4.57 56.22
N ASP A 490 18.92 -4.05 57.14
CA ASP A 490 19.35 -2.97 58.02
C ASP A 490 20.52 -3.51 58.83
N GLU A 491 21.71 -2.92 58.74
CA GLU A 491 22.70 -2.94 59.84
C GLU A 491 23.79 -1.87 59.62
N ASP A 492 23.96 -1.08 60.68
CA ASP A 492 25.15 -0.37 61.11
C ASP A 492 25.48 1.03 60.55
N MET A 493 24.92 2.01 61.28
CA MET A 493 25.60 3.25 61.64
C MET A 493 26.79 2.97 62.58
N GLU A 494 27.93 3.62 62.32
CA GLU A 494 29.07 4.02 63.19
C GLU A 494 30.27 4.21 62.22
N ASP A 495 31.03 5.31 62.10
CA ASP A 495 31.30 6.55 62.85
C ASP A 495 31.66 7.67 61.85
#